data_AF-A0A2G2HDV4-F1
#
_entry.id   AF-A0A2G2HDV4-F1
#
_cell.length_a   1.000
_cell.length_b   1.000
_cell.length_c   1.000
_cell.angle_alpha   90.00
_cell.angle_beta   90.00
_cell.angle_gamma   90.00
#
_symmetry.space_group_name_H-M   'P 1'
#
loop_
_entity.id
_entity.type
_entity.pdbx_description
1 polymer ?
#
loop_
_entity_poly.entity_id
_entity_poly.type
_entity_poly.pdbx_seq_one_letter_code
_entity_poly.pdbx_strand_id
1 'polypeptide(L)'
;MERLDACRPGSVTADAMRLRALEDWRLAGLLRERVRVDEAGLIEADLEGAPLSSPVFSRFLDTLIQTASGRSRTVPASSIEALGLEIGMGGPAGRITLGGAWLQRRGETLLAGRDPGELKPGWVDGVWDGRYVRGGTVSSPEAAPFLVRHALPDTPFREIVSARIALWSEALLRGARLAMEIADLGDAGGRALPDAASEAGPDIATKGRGEPLP
;
A
#
# COMPACT_ATOMS: atom_id res chain seq x y z
N MET A 1 -11.36 19.18 -36.44
CA MET A 1 -10.12 19.12 -35.64
C MET A 1 -10.50 19.58 -34.24
N GLU A 2 -10.96 18.64 -33.42
CA GLU A 2 -11.43 18.92 -32.05
C GLU A 2 -10.27 19.38 -31.18
N ARG A 3 -10.39 20.56 -30.60
CA ARG A 3 -9.53 21.01 -29.51
C ARG A 3 -9.79 20.08 -28.32
N LEU A 4 -8.83 19.24 -27.98
CA LEU A 4 -8.79 18.55 -26.69
C LEU A 4 -8.77 19.64 -25.61
N ASP A 5 -9.89 19.82 -24.92
CA ASP A 5 -10.05 20.76 -23.81
C ASP A 5 -8.93 20.58 -22.78
N ALA A 6 -8.16 21.65 -22.56
CA ALA A 6 -7.09 21.71 -21.58
C ALA A 6 -7.55 21.50 -20.12
N CYS A 7 -8.88 21.50 -19.87
CA CYS A 7 -9.48 21.16 -18.58
C CYS A 7 -9.56 19.65 -18.29
N ARG A 8 -9.41 18.76 -19.29
CA ARG A 8 -9.55 17.30 -19.12
C ARG A 8 -8.38 16.59 -18.42
N PRO A 9 -7.09 16.99 -18.59
CA PRO A 9 -5.99 16.27 -17.95
C PRO A 9 -5.92 16.46 -16.43
N GLY A 10 -6.30 17.65 -15.94
CA GLY A 10 -6.28 17.98 -14.50
C GLY A 10 -7.27 17.15 -13.69
N SER A 11 -8.52 17.04 -14.18
CA SER A 11 -9.56 16.23 -13.53
C SER A 11 -9.22 14.73 -13.56
N VAL A 12 -8.70 14.22 -14.70
CA VAL A 12 -8.29 12.80 -14.81
C VAL A 12 -7.15 12.46 -13.86
N THR A 13 -6.20 13.38 -13.67
CA THR A 13 -5.07 13.18 -12.75
C THR A 13 -5.55 13.19 -11.29
N ALA A 14 -6.41 14.14 -10.92
CA ALA A 14 -6.98 14.21 -9.58
C ALA A 14 -7.82 12.96 -9.25
N ASP A 15 -8.65 12.49 -10.18
CA ASP A 15 -9.46 11.28 -10.00
C ASP A 15 -8.60 10.03 -9.87
N ALA A 16 -7.53 9.91 -10.67
CA ALA A 16 -6.57 8.82 -10.55
C ALA A 16 -5.85 8.84 -9.18
N MET A 17 -5.49 10.02 -8.68
CA MET A 17 -4.89 10.18 -7.36
C MET A 17 -5.85 9.77 -6.24
N ARG A 18 -7.12 10.17 -6.33
CA ARG A 18 -8.17 9.76 -5.38
C ARG A 18 -8.40 8.26 -5.39
N LEU A 19 -8.49 7.65 -6.58
CA LEU A 19 -8.62 6.22 -6.71
C LEU A 19 -7.43 5.50 -6.06
N ARG A 20 -6.21 5.95 -6.34
CA ARG A 20 -5.01 5.36 -5.74
C ARG A 20 -4.98 5.52 -4.22
N ALA A 21 -5.38 6.68 -3.71
CA ALA A 21 -5.47 6.92 -2.27
C ALA A 21 -6.47 5.96 -1.60
N LEU A 22 -7.62 5.72 -2.23
CA LEU A 22 -8.60 4.75 -1.75
C LEU A 22 -8.05 3.32 -1.74
N GLU A 23 -7.33 2.92 -2.80
CA GLU A 23 -6.66 1.62 -2.86
C GLU A 23 -5.60 1.46 -1.77
N ASP A 24 -4.77 2.48 -1.54
CA ASP A 24 -3.74 2.50 -0.50
C ASP A 24 -4.35 2.41 0.90
N TRP A 25 -5.45 3.13 1.14
CA TRP A 25 -6.19 3.06 2.39
C TRP A 25 -6.76 1.66 2.65
N ARG A 26 -7.38 1.05 1.63
CA ARG A 26 -7.91 -0.33 1.70
C ARG A 26 -6.81 -1.36 1.93
N LEU A 27 -5.68 -1.22 1.24
CA LEU A 27 -4.53 -2.10 1.42
C LEU A 27 -3.96 -2.00 2.84
N ALA A 28 -3.84 -0.78 3.37
CA ALA A 28 -3.40 -0.58 4.74
C ALA A 28 -4.34 -1.23 5.77
N GLY A 29 -5.66 -1.14 5.54
CA GLY A 29 -6.67 -1.85 6.34
C GLY A 29 -6.46 -3.36 6.33
N LEU A 30 -6.31 -3.97 5.15
CA LEU A 30 -6.03 -5.40 5.02
C LEU A 30 -4.76 -5.82 5.79
N LEU A 31 -3.67 -5.09 5.62
CA LEU A 31 -2.41 -5.39 6.30
C LEU A 31 -2.52 -5.31 7.83
N ARG A 32 -3.31 -4.37 8.37
CA ARG A 32 -3.46 -4.18 9.83
C ARG A 32 -4.44 -5.15 10.46
N GLU A 33 -5.53 -5.45 9.78
CA GLU A 33 -6.65 -6.19 10.35
C GLU A 33 -6.55 -7.70 10.09
N ARG A 34 -5.92 -8.09 8.98
CA ARG A 34 -5.93 -9.47 8.51
C ARG A 34 -4.58 -10.18 8.61
N VAL A 35 -3.49 -9.46 8.88
CA VAL A 35 -2.16 -10.08 8.90
C VAL A 35 -1.62 -10.17 10.32
N ARG A 36 -1.18 -11.36 10.68
CA ARG A 36 -0.44 -11.64 11.91
C ARG A 36 0.90 -12.26 11.55
N VAL A 37 1.88 -12.03 12.42
CA VAL A 37 3.22 -12.61 12.29
C VAL A 37 3.58 -13.19 13.64
N ASP A 38 3.97 -14.46 13.66
CA ASP A 38 4.44 -15.11 14.90
C ASP A 38 5.89 -14.70 15.24
N GLU A 39 6.36 -15.09 16.43
CA GLU A 39 7.72 -14.79 16.88
C GLU A 39 8.81 -15.46 16.01
N ALA A 40 8.45 -16.47 15.21
CA ALA A 40 9.33 -17.14 14.27
C ALA A 40 9.31 -16.48 12.87
N GLY A 41 8.47 -15.46 12.66
CA GLY A 41 8.33 -14.75 11.39
C GLY A 41 7.44 -15.46 10.36
N LEU A 42 6.62 -16.43 10.77
CA LEU A 42 5.55 -16.98 9.91
C LEU A 42 4.45 -15.93 9.77
N ILE A 43 4.06 -15.66 8.52
CA ILE A 43 2.97 -14.75 8.21
C ILE A 43 1.68 -15.56 8.08
N GLU A 44 0.64 -15.11 8.76
CA GLU A 44 -0.73 -15.62 8.66
C GLU A 44 -1.65 -14.49 8.21
N ALA A 45 -2.30 -14.67 7.05
CA ALA A 45 -3.23 -13.70 6.49
C ALA A 45 -4.64 -14.30 6.42
N ASP A 46 -5.58 -13.66 7.09
CA ASP A 46 -7.00 -14.00 7.04
C ASP A 46 -7.64 -13.53 5.72
N LEU A 47 -8.22 -14.47 5.00
CA LEU A 47 -8.87 -14.28 3.70
C LEU A 47 -10.39 -14.08 3.82
N GLU A 48 -10.98 -14.22 5.01
CA GLU A 48 -12.43 -14.15 5.18
C GLU A 48 -12.99 -12.78 4.74
N GLY A 49 -13.76 -12.77 3.65
CA GLY A 49 -14.32 -11.54 3.09
C GLY A 49 -13.29 -10.65 2.38
N ALA A 50 -12.09 -11.14 2.09
CA ALA A 50 -11.09 -10.40 1.33
C ALA A 50 -11.55 -10.18 -0.13
N PRO A 51 -11.25 -9.01 -0.73
CA PRO A 51 -11.68 -8.69 -2.09
C PRO A 51 -10.78 -9.36 -3.16
N LEU A 52 -10.85 -10.69 -3.28
CA LEU A 52 -9.90 -11.55 -4.01
C LEU A 52 -9.66 -11.17 -5.48
N SER A 53 -10.64 -10.54 -6.15
CA SER A 53 -10.55 -10.14 -7.57
C SER A 53 -10.12 -8.69 -7.78
N SER A 54 -9.69 -7.99 -6.72
CA SER A 54 -9.36 -6.55 -6.79
C SER A 54 -7.86 -6.29 -6.98
N PRO A 55 -7.46 -5.19 -7.64
CA PRO A 55 -6.06 -4.75 -7.68
C PRO A 55 -5.43 -4.56 -6.29
N VAL A 56 -6.25 -4.20 -5.30
CA VAL A 56 -5.84 -4.10 -3.89
C VAL A 56 -5.37 -5.46 -3.37
N PHE A 57 -6.05 -6.55 -3.72
CA PHE A 57 -5.66 -7.88 -3.29
C PHE A 57 -4.35 -8.35 -3.95
N SER A 58 -4.14 -8.05 -5.23
CA SER A 58 -2.85 -8.31 -5.88
C SER A 58 -1.70 -7.60 -5.16
N ARG A 59 -1.87 -6.33 -4.82
CA ARG A 59 -0.87 -5.56 -4.05
C ARG A 59 -0.68 -6.09 -2.62
N PHE A 60 -1.75 -6.59 -2.01
CA PHE A 60 -1.69 -7.27 -0.72
C PHE A 60 -0.81 -8.51 -0.81
N LEU A 61 -1.05 -9.40 -1.78
CA LEU A 61 -0.24 -10.59 -2.01
C LEU A 61 1.24 -10.26 -2.28
N ASP A 62 1.50 -9.28 -3.15
CA ASP A 62 2.88 -8.86 -3.45
C ASP A 62 3.59 -8.33 -2.19
N THR A 63 2.89 -7.57 -1.34
CA THR A 63 3.44 -7.10 -0.05
C THR A 63 3.76 -8.25 0.89
N LEU A 64 2.87 -9.26 0.99
CA LEU A 64 3.13 -10.44 1.80
C LEU A 64 4.34 -11.22 1.29
N ILE A 65 4.47 -11.40 -0.03
CA ILE A 65 5.59 -12.11 -0.66
C ILE A 65 6.91 -11.39 -0.43
N GLN A 66 6.95 -10.07 -0.62
CA GLN A 66 8.15 -9.28 -0.35
C GLN A 66 8.57 -9.37 1.12
N THR A 67 7.61 -9.29 2.04
CA THR A 67 7.90 -9.36 3.47
C THR A 67 8.36 -10.76 3.88
N ALA A 68 7.68 -11.82 3.41
CA ALA A 68 8.02 -13.22 3.67
C ALA A 68 9.37 -13.62 3.07
N SER A 69 9.74 -13.09 1.90
CA SER A 69 11.04 -13.34 1.25
C SER A 69 12.19 -12.54 1.88
N GLY A 70 11.89 -11.51 2.67
CA GLY A 70 12.88 -10.59 3.22
C GLY A 70 13.46 -9.61 2.20
N ARG A 71 12.88 -9.51 0.99
CA ARG A 71 13.40 -8.72 -0.13
C ARG A 71 12.35 -7.74 -0.64
N SER A 72 12.81 -6.62 -1.21
CA SER A 72 11.96 -5.61 -1.85
C SER A 72 11.75 -5.84 -3.35
N ARG A 73 12.08 -7.04 -3.86
CA ARG A 73 11.92 -7.36 -5.27
C ARG A 73 10.47 -7.77 -5.53
N THR A 74 9.79 -7.00 -6.37
CA THR A 74 8.43 -7.31 -6.83
C THR A 74 8.41 -8.55 -7.71
N VAL A 75 7.32 -9.29 -7.64
CA VAL A 75 7.01 -10.41 -8.54
C VAL A 75 6.34 -9.87 -9.81
N PRO A 76 6.47 -10.54 -10.98
CA PRO A 76 5.69 -10.17 -12.16
C PRO A 76 4.19 -10.12 -11.85
N ALA A 77 3.51 -9.05 -12.29
CA ALA A 77 2.10 -8.82 -12.00
C ALA A 77 1.20 -9.99 -12.41
N SER A 78 1.48 -10.60 -13.57
CA SER A 78 0.74 -11.77 -14.06
C SER A 78 0.83 -12.99 -13.13
N SER A 79 1.96 -13.18 -12.43
CA SER A 79 2.10 -14.27 -11.46
C SER A 79 1.33 -13.99 -10.17
N ILE A 80 1.27 -12.73 -9.75
CA ILE A 80 0.46 -12.29 -8.61
C ILE A 80 -1.04 -12.42 -8.92
N GLU A 81 -1.46 -12.02 -10.12
CA GLU A 81 -2.85 -12.18 -10.59
C GLU A 81 -3.25 -13.66 -10.67
N ALA A 82 -2.39 -14.51 -11.22
CA ALA A 82 -2.62 -15.95 -11.26
C ALA A 82 -2.79 -16.55 -9.87
N LEU A 83 -1.94 -16.15 -8.91
CA LEU A 83 -2.07 -16.55 -7.51
C LEU A 83 -3.39 -16.04 -6.89
N GLY A 84 -3.77 -14.80 -7.16
CA GLY A 84 -5.04 -14.25 -6.68
C GLY A 84 -6.24 -15.04 -7.17
N LEU A 85 -6.25 -15.42 -8.46
CA LEU A 85 -7.29 -16.28 -9.05
C LEU A 85 -7.28 -17.68 -8.42
N GLU A 86 -6.10 -18.29 -8.23
CA GLU A 86 -5.96 -19.59 -7.59
C GLU A 86 -6.52 -19.56 -6.16
N ILE A 87 -6.22 -18.50 -5.40
CA ILE A 87 -6.81 -18.27 -4.08
C ILE A 87 -8.33 -18.10 -4.22
N GLY A 88 -8.84 -17.33 -5.17
CA GLY A 88 -10.28 -17.23 -5.43
C GLY A 88 -10.98 -18.58 -5.65
N MET A 89 -10.28 -19.58 -6.20
CA MET A 89 -10.78 -20.92 -6.45
C MET A 89 -10.58 -21.91 -5.29
N GLY A 90 -10.08 -21.45 -4.13
CA GLY A 90 -9.86 -22.30 -2.95
C GLY A 90 -8.43 -22.86 -2.82
N GLY A 91 -7.51 -22.51 -3.71
CA GLY A 91 -6.11 -22.91 -3.66
C GLY A 91 -5.19 -21.88 -2.99
N PRO A 92 -3.87 -22.09 -3.01
CA PRO A 92 -3.19 -23.34 -3.35
C PRO A 92 -3.33 -24.37 -2.21
N ALA A 93 -3.74 -25.60 -2.55
CA ALA A 93 -3.86 -26.70 -1.57
C ALA A 93 -2.49 -27.20 -1.08
N GLY A 94 -1.47 -27.08 -1.95
CA GLY A 94 -0.07 -27.38 -1.64
C GLY A 94 0.75 -26.12 -1.40
N ARG A 95 2.01 -26.32 -1.02
CA ARG A 95 2.97 -25.22 -0.93
C ARG A 95 3.41 -24.82 -2.34
N ILE A 96 3.25 -23.56 -2.68
CA ILE A 96 3.83 -22.95 -3.88
C ILE A 96 4.99 -22.05 -3.49
N THR A 97 5.88 -21.75 -4.43
CA THR A 97 6.96 -20.77 -4.24
C THR A 97 6.84 -19.66 -5.27
N LEU A 98 6.95 -18.42 -4.81
CA LEU A 98 6.82 -17.23 -5.65
C LEU A 98 7.63 -16.08 -5.04
N GLY A 99 8.46 -15.43 -5.83
CA GLY A 99 9.25 -14.27 -5.38
C GLY A 99 10.22 -14.56 -4.23
N GLY A 100 10.61 -15.83 -4.04
CA GLY A 100 11.44 -16.27 -2.93
C GLY A 100 10.71 -16.40 -1.58
N ALA A 101 9.37 -16.36 -1.61
CA ALA A 101 8.51 -16.79 -0.52
C ALA A 101 7.83 -18.11 -0.90
N TRP A 102 7.47 -18.91 0.09
CA TRP A 102 6.48 -19.96 -0.09
C TRP A 102 5.11 -19.49 0.42
N LEU A 103 4.04 -19.97 -0.20
CA LEU A 103 2.66 -19.72 0.22
C LEU A 103 1.88 -21.04 0.30
N GLN A 104 0.95 -21.13 1.26
CA GLN A 104 0.04 -22.27 1.39
C GLN A 104 -1.30 -21.79 1.95
N ARG A 105 -2.43 -22.15 1.34
CA ARG A 105 -3.76 -21.88 1.91
C ARG A 105 -4.19 -23.02 2.83
N ARG A 106 -4.82 -22.67 3.96
CA ARG A 106 -5.47 -23.58 4.91
C ARG A 106 -6.81 -22.98 5.35
N GLY A 107 -7.92 -23.47 4.76
CA GLY A 107 -9.23 -22.86 4.99
C GLY A 107 -9.20 -21.39 4.56
N GLU A 108 -9.63 -20.48 5.44
CA GLU A 108 -9.59 -19.03 5.20
C GLU A 108 -8.27 -18.37 5.60
N THR A 109 -7.22 -19.13 5.87
CA THR A 109 -5.90 -18.56 6.21
C THR A 109 -4.89 -18.84 5.09
N LEU A 110 -4.22 -17.79 4.63
CA LEU A 110 -3.03 -17.88 3.80
C LEU A 110 -1.79 -17.82 4.68
N LEU A 111 -0.97 -18.86 4.63
CA LEU A 111 0.33 -18.91 5.30
C LEU A 111 1.42 -18.51 4.31
N ALA A 112 2.40 -17.72 4.77
CA ALA A 112 3.56 -17.37 3.97
C ALA A 112 4.86 -17.33 4.79
N GLY A 113 5.96 -17.71 4.16
CA GLY A 113 7.28 -17.68 4.76
C GLY A 113 8.40 -17.69 3.72
N ARG A 114 9.65 -17.70 4.16
CA ARG A 114 10.81 -17.73 3.26
C ARG A 114 10.96 -19.06 2.58
N ASP A 115 11.06 -19.08 1.25
CA ASP A 115 11.29 -20.31 0.49
C ASP A 115 12.62 -20.99 0.90
N PRO A 116 12.62 -22.28 1.31
CA PRO A 116 13.86 -23.02 1.59
C PRO A 116 14.77 -23.21 0.37
N GLY A 117 14.24 -23.11 -0.85
CA GLY A 117 15.02 -23.25 -2.09
C GLY A 117 15.81 -22.00 -2.48
N GLU A 118 15.59 -20.88 -1.80
CA GLU A 118 16.27 -19.62 -2.09
C GLU A 118 17.70 -19.56 -1.56
N LEU A 119 18.48 -18.58 -2.07
CA LEU A 119 19.88 -18.33 -1.71
C LEU A 119 20.15 -18.45 -0.20
N LYS A 120 21.34 -18.96 0.14
CA LYS A 120 21.81 -19.19 1.52
C LYS A 120 21.52 -17.97 2.42
N PRO A 121 20.74 -18.14 3.50
CA PRO A 121 20.45 -17.05 4.42
C PRO A 121 21.74 -16.56 5.09
N GLY A 122 21.78 -15.28 5.44
CA GLY A 122 22.97 -14.67 6.00
C GLY A 122 22.71 -13.29 6.59
N TRP A 123 23.66 -12.81 7.39
CA TRP A 123 23.66 -11.47 7.95
C TRP A 123 24.14 -10.45 6.92
N VAL A 124 23.34 -9.42 6.67
CA VAL A 124 23.70 -8.24 5.89
C VAL A 124 23.26 -7.01 6.68
N ASP A 125 24.19 -6.11 6.95
CA ASP A 125 23.94 -4.85 7.69
C ASP A 125 23.16 -5.04 9.01
N GLY A 126 23.47 -6.13 9.73
CA GLY A 126 22.85 -6.45 11.02
C GLY A 126 21.45 -7.11 10.92
N VAL A 127 20.99 -7.45 9.71
CA VAL A 127 19.73 -8.14 9.46
C VAL A 127 19.98 -9.52 8.85
N TRP A 128 19.37 -10.56 9.41
CA TRP A 128 19.43 -11.93 8.88
C TRP A 128 18.35 -12.13 7.81
N ASP A 129 18.80 -12.38 6.58
CA ASP A 129 17.94 -12.70 5.42
C ASP A 129 16.75 -11.72 5.28
N GLY A 130 16.98 -10.45 5.64
CA GLY A 130 15.98 -9.39 5.62
C GLY A 130 14.83 -9.52 6.64
N ARG A 131 14.84 -10.47 7.58
CA ARG A 131 13.65 -10.81 8.39
C ARG A 131 13.86 -10.76 9.89
N TYR A 132 15.11 -10.82 10.36
CA TYR A 132 15.41 -10.84 11.79
C TYR A 132 16.59 -9.94 12.12
N VAL A 133 16.60 -9.41 13.35
CA VAL A 133 17.76 -8.70 13.92
C VAL A 133 18.33 -9.48 15.08
N ARG A 134 19.57 -9.15 15.46
CA ARG A 134 20.19 -9.72 16.66
C ARG A 134 19.46 -9.27 17.93
N GLY A 135 19.40 -10.18 18.89
CA GLY A 135 18.79 -9.94 20.19
C GLY A 135 17.31 -10.29 20.19
N GLY A 136 16.84 -10.90 21.28
CA GLY A 136 15.48 -11.38 21.48
C GLY A 136 15.44 -12.56 22.46
N THR A 137 14.23 -13.01 22.80
CA THR A 137 13.96 -14.10 23.76
C THR A 137 13.96 -15.48 23.12
N VAL A 138 13.76 -15.56 21.80
CA VAL A 138 13.75 -16.84 21.07
C VAL A 138 15.19 -17.30 20.88
N SER A 139 15.55 -18.34 21.62
CA SER A 139 16.93 -18.79 21.80
C SER A 139 17.30 -20.02 20.97
N SER A 140 16.34 -20.71 20.36
CA SER A 140 16.62 -21.88 19.51
C SER A 140 15.63 -22.03 18.35
N PRO A 141 16.11 -22.21 17.10
CA PRO A 141 15.29 -22.60 15.96
C PRO A 141 14.48 -23.88 16.19
N GLU A 142 14.92 -24.76 17.08
CA GLU A 142 14.25 -26.04 17.36
C GLU A 142 12.90 -25.88 18.04
N ALA A 143 12.64 -24.75 18.70
CA ALA A 143 11.35 -24.42 19.28
C ALA A 143 10.36 -23.85 18.24
N ALA A 144 10.84 -23.42 17.08
CA ALA A 144 10.02 -22.79 16.05
C ALA A 144 9.28 -23.81 15.17
N PRO A 145 8.13 -23.42 14.56
CA PRO A 145 7.41 -24.26 13.62
C PRO A 145 8.30 -24.77 12.48
N PHE A 146 8.13 -26.03 12.10
CA PHE A 146 8.89 -26.66 11.02
C PHE A 146 8.89 -25.85 9.71
N LEU A 147 7.78 -25.14 9.45
CA LEU A 147 7.57 -24.36 8.22
C LEU A 147 8.50 -23.16 8.03
N VAL A 148 9.11 -22.64 9.11
CA VAL A 148 9.98 -21.46 9.06
C VAL A 148 11.37 -21.70 9.64
N ARG A 149 11.58 -22.83 10.32
CA ARG A 149 12.81 -23.18 11.03
C ARG A 149 14.07 -23.08 10.17
N HIS A 150 14.00 -23.52 8.91
CA HIS A 150 15.15 -23.53 7.99
C HIS A 150 15.70 -22.13 7.69
N ALA A 151 14.91 -21.10 7.98
CA ALA A 151 15.19 -19.73 7.60
C ALA A 151 15.61 -18.87 8.80
N LEU A 152 15.67 -19.45 10.00
CA LEU A 152 16.03 -18.77 11.24
C LEU A 152 17.54 -18.70 11.41
N PRO A 153 18.06 -17.66 12.08
CA PRO A 153 19.46 -17.63 12.50
C PRO A 153 19.71 -18.60 13.67
N ASP A 154 20.94 -19.13 13.75
CA ASP A 154 21.37 -20.03 14.84
C ASP A 154 21.63 -19.30 16.17
N THR A 155 21.50 -17.97 16.19
CA THR A 155 21.73 -17.12 17.37
C THR A 155 20.42 -16.46 17.80
N PRO A 156 20.28 -16.07 19.08
CA PRO A 156 19.09 -15.35 19.55
C PRO A 156 18.72 -14.16 18.67
N PHE A 157 17.43 -14.09 18.34
CA PHE A 157 16.91 -13.18 17.34
C PHE A 157 15.56 -12.61 17.75
N ARG A 158 15.18 -11.54 17.05
CA ARG A 158 13.83 -10.96 17.07
C ARG A 158 13.38 -10.77 15.64
N GLU A 159 12.15 -11.18 15.34
CA GLU A 159 11.55 -10.95 14.04
C GLU A 159 11.28 -9.46 13.82
N ILE A 160 11.50 -8.98 12.60
CA ILE A 160 11.17 -7.59 12.22
C ILE A 160 10.11 -7.51 11.13
N VAL A 161 9.60 -8.67 10.68
CA VAL A 161 8.53 -8.79 9.67
C VAL A 161 7.26 -8.08 10.17
N SER A 162 6.88 -8.30 11.43
CA SER A 162 5.75 -7.63 12.10
C SER A 162 5.86 -6.10 12.04
N ALA A 163 7.00 -5.56 12.47
CA ALA A 163 7.29 -4.13 12.44
C ALA A 163 7.29 -3.56 11.01
N ARG A 164 7.79 -4.32 10.02
CA ARG A 164 7.81 -3.89 8.62
C ARG A 164 6.40 -3.78 8.04
N ILE A 165 5.52 -4.74 8.30
CA ILE A 165 4.12 -4.70 7.85
C ILE A 165 3.40 -3.48 8.47
N ALA A 166 3.64 -3.22 9.76
CA ALA A 166 3.12 -2.04 10.43
C ALA A 166 3.59 -0.74 9.75
N LEU A 167 4.89 -0.61 9.47
CA LEU A 167 5.45 0.55 8.76
C LEU A 167 4.89 0.70 7.34
N TRP A 168 4.72 -0.39 6.59
CA TRP A 168 4.08 -0.37 5.27
C TRP A 168 2.65 0.16 5.36
N SER A 169 1.87 -0.34 6.32
CA SER A 169 0.49 0.12 6.52
C SER A 169 0.43 1.61 6.86
N GLU A 170 1.34 2.09 7.69
CA GLU A 170 1.41 3.51 8.05
C GLU A 170 1.82 4.38 6.86
N ALA A 171 2.82 3.95 6.09
CA ALA A 171 3.27 4.65 4.90
C ALA A 171 2.15 4.77 3.85
N LEU A 172 1.39 3.70 3.64
CA LEU A 172 0.21 3.70 2.75
C LEU A 172 -0.86 4.68 3.21
N LEU A 173 -1.17 4.72 4.52
CA LEU A 173 -2.15 5.67 5.06
C LEU A 173 -1.71 7.12 4.91
N ARG A 174 -0.43 7.40 5.21
CA ARG A 174 0.15 8.75 5.05
C ARG A 174 0.16 9.16 3.58
N GLY A 175 0.56 8.25 2.68
CA GLY A 175 0.57 8.47 1.24
C GLY A 175 -0.82 8.74 0.67
N ALA A 176 -1.82 7.95 1.07
CA ALA A 176 -3.21 8.15 0.70
C ALA A 176 -3.73 9.53 1.12
N ARG A 177 -3.45 9.94 2.36
CA ARG A 177 -3.83 11.26 2.86
C ARG A 177 -3.19 12.38 2.04
N LEU A 178 -1.89 12.29 1.78
CA LEU A 178 -1.16 13.28 0.99
C LEU A 178 -1.72 13.37 -0.44
N ALA A 179 -2.03 12.24 -1.06
CA ALA A 179 -2.61 12.20 -2.41
C ALA A 179 -3.99 12.88 -2.47
N MET A 180 -4.84 12.70 -1.45
CA MET A 180 -6.12 13.40 -1.35
C MET A 180 -5.93 14.91 -1.18
N GLU A 181 -5.03 15.33 -0.28
CA GLU A 181 -4.73 16.75 -0.05
C GLU A 181 -4.25 17.44 -1.34
N ILE A 182 -3.39 16.79 -2.13
CA ILE A 182 -2.91 17.33 -3.41
C ILE A 182 -4.02 17.37 -4.47
N ALA A 183 -4.86 16.33 -4.56
CA ALA A 183 -5.96 16.30 -5.51
C ALA A 183 -6.97 17.42 -5.24
N ASP A 184 -7.28 17.69 -3.98
CA ASP A 184 -8.23 18.73 -3.58
C ASP A 184 -7.66 20.15 -3.80
N LEU A 185 -6.35 20.35 -3.64
CA LEU A 185 -5.68 21.59 -4.03
C LEU A 185 -5.73 21.84 -5.54
N GLY A 186 -5.60 20.79 -6.35
CA GLY A 186 -5.75 20.85 -7.80
C GLY A 186 -7.15 21.29 -8.23
N ASP A 187 -8.18 20.82 -7.54
CA ASP A 187 -9.58 21.20 -7.78
C ASP A 187 -9.89 22.63 -7.30
N ALA A 188 -9.30 23.05 -6.18
CA ALA A 188 -9.42 24.42 -5.68
C ALA A 188 -8.75 25.46 -6.58
N GLY A 189 -7.63 25.12 -7.22
CA GLY A 189 -6.94 25.96 -8.21
C GLY A 189 -7.62 25.98 -9.59
N GLY A 190 -8.51 25.02 -9.89
CA GLY A 190 -9.32 24.97 -11.11
C GLY A 190 -10.61 25.78 -11.05
N ARG A 191 -11.08 26.14 -9.84
CA ARG A 191 -12.04 27.22 -9.66
C ARG A 191 -11.24 28.52 -9.64
N ALA A 192 -11.23 29.24 -10.77
CA ALA A 192 -10.71 30.59 -10.83
C ALA A 192 -11.18 31.36 -9.58
N LEU A 193 -10.23 31.82 -8.78
CA LEU A 193 -10.47 32.91 -7.83
C LEU A 193 -11.25 33.98 -8.59
N PRO A 194 -12.39 34.48 -8.10
CA PRO A 194 -13.05 35.60 -8.76
C PRO A 194 -12.04 36.73 -8.85
N ASP A 195 -11.84 37.24 -10.07
CA ASP A 195 -10.95 38.36 -10.35
C ASP A 195 -11.26 39.49 -9.37
N ALA A 196 -10.35 39.69 -8.42
CA ALA A 196 -10.30 40.90 -7.60
C ALA A 196 -9.72 42.03 -8.46
N ALA A 197 -10.46 42.39 -9.52
CA ALA A 197 -10.19 43.52 -10.39
C ALA A 197 -11.49 43.98 -11.08
N SER A 198 -12.48 44.36 -10.27
CA SER A 198 -13.54 45.28 -10.71
C SER A 198 -13.98 46.14 -9.53
N GLU A 199 -13.04 46.88 -8.94
CA GLU A 199 -13.39 48.13 -8.29
C GLU A 199 -13.72 49.16 -9.37
N ALA A 200 -14.97 49.17 -9.83
CA ALA A 200 -15.60 50.37 -10.35
C ALA A 200 -16.50 50.90 -9.22
N GLY A 201 -16.05 51.99 -8.59
CA GLY A 201 -16.71 52.62 -7.46
C GLY A 201 -18.12 53.13 -7.77
N PRO A 202 -18.90 53.48 -6.73
CA PRO A 202 -20.28 53.88 -6.88
C PRO A 202 -20.40 55.24 -7.57
N ASP A 203 -21.34 55.32 -8.53
CA ASP A 203 -21.78 56.53 -9.22
C ASP A 203 -22.26 57.59 -8.20
N ILE A 204 -21.52 58.69 -8.09
CA ILE A 204 -21.92 59.84 -7.28
C ILE A 204 -22.88 60.69 -8.12
N ALA A 205 -24.18 60.47 -7.93
CA ALA A 205 -25.22 61.36 -8.42
C ALA A 205 -25.08 62.76 -7.77
N THR A 206 -24.61 63.75 -8.52
CA THR A 206 -24.70 65.16 -8.15
C THR A 206 -25.90 65.81 -8.85
N LYS A 207 -26.93 66.12 -8.05
CA LYS A 207 -28.07 66.96 -8.41
C LYS A 207 -27.62 68.43 -8.56
N GLY A 208 -27.95 69.03 -9.70
CA GLY A 208 -28.69 70.29 -9.81
C GLY A 208 -27.97 71.62 -9.56
N ARG A 209 -27.99 72.48 -10.59
CA ARG A 209 -28.20 73.95 -10.61
C ARG A 209 -28.00 74.35 -12.08
N GLY A 210 -29.01 74.77 -12.83
CA GLY A 210 -29.79 75.99 -12.66
C GLY A 210 -29.54 76.83 -13.93
N GLU A 211 -30.58 77.08 -14.72
CA GLU A 211 -30.53 77.79 -16.01
C GLU A 211 -29.91 79.20 -15.91
N PRO A 212 -29.35 79.76 -17.00
CA PRO A 212 -28.96 81.16 -17.06
C PRO A 212 -30.04 81.97 -17.79
N LEU A 213 -30.48 83.08 -17.19
CA LEU A 213 -31.14 84.15 -17.92
C LEU A 213 -30.76 85.50 -17.28
N PRO A 214 -30.52 86.56 -18.07
CA PRO A 214 -30.83 87.92 -17.64
C PRO A 214 -32.34 88.18 -17.65
#